data_AF-A0A847VEI8-F1
#
_entry.id   AF-A0A847VEI8-F1
#
_cell.length_a   1.000
_cell.length_b   1.000
_cell.length_c   1.000
_cell.angle_alpha   90.00
_cell.angle_beta   90.00
_cell.angle_gamma   90.00
#
_symmetry.space_group_name_H-M   'P 1'
#
loop_
_entity.id
_entity.type
_entity.pdbx_description
1 polymer ?
#
loop_
_entity_poly.entity_id
_entity_poly.type
_entity_poly.pdbx_seq_one_letter_code
_entity_poly.pdbx_strand_id
1 'polypeptide(L)'
;MPTLPPATKALMLICTALFFLEQLVPFGSLLALWPLGSGLFWPWQVVTYAFLHGSLTHLLFNMLGLWMFGSELERVWGQRRYLMFLLAGVLAAAAAQLLFTQLTRSPAPTVGASGGLYALLLAYGML
;
A
#
# COMPACT_ATOMS: atom_id res chain seq x y z
N MET A 1 -6.96 11.25 -24.49
CA MET A 1 -6.96 10.36 -23.32
C MET A 1 -6.82 11.25 -22.09
N PRO A 2 -7.68 11.13 -21.07
CA PRO A 2 -7.54 11.95 -19.89
C PRO A 2 -6.21 11.63 -19.20
N THR A 3 -5.45 12.66 -18.81
CA THR A 3 -4.14 12.49 -18.17
C THR A 3 -4.30 11.73 -16.85
N LEU A 4 -3.33 10.89 -16.54
CA LEU A 4 -3.22 10.22 -15.23
C LEU A 4 -3.27 11.26 -14.11
N PRO A 5 -4.16 11.12 -13.12
CA PRO A 5 -4.24 12.01 -11.97
C PRO A 5 -2.90 12.05 -11.19
N PRO A 6 -2.53 13.20 -10.62
CA PRO A 6 -1.19 13.43 -10.10
C PRO A 6 -0.84 12.53 -8.92
N ALA A 7 -1.76 12.29 -7.97
CA ALA A 7 -1.45 11.45 -6.81
C ALA A 7 -1.33 9.98 -7.19
N THR A 8 -2.25 9.46 -8.00
CA THR A 8 -2.21 8.09 -8.52
C THR A 8 -0.90 7.85 -9.28
N LYS A 9 -0.51 8.78 -10.17
CA LYS A 9 0.77 8.71 -10.88
C LYS A 9 1.96 8.71 -9.93
N ALA A 10 1.98 9.61 -8.94
CA ALA A 10 3.07 9.70 -7.97
C ALA A 10 3.22 8.41 -7.16
N LEU A 11 2.11 7.84 -6.67
CA LEU A 11 2.11 6.57 -5.93
C LEU A 11 2.65 5.43 -6.78
N MET A 12 2.22 5.34 -8.05
CA MET A 12 2.70 4.30 -8.95
C MET A 12 4.21 4.39 -9.22
N LEU A 13 4.71 5.60 -9.44
CA LEU A 13 6.13 5.86 -9.65
C LEU A 13 6.95 5.55 -8.40
N ILE A 14 6.49 5.96 -7.21
CA ILE A 14 7.16 5.69 -5.94
C ILE A 14 7.23 4.19 -5.67
N CYS A 15 6.11 3.47 -5.78
CA CYS A 15 6.08 2.01 -5.55
C CYS A 15 6.99 1.26 -6.54
N THR A 16 6.98 1.68 -7.81
CA THR A 16 7.83 1.06 -8.84
C THR A 16 9.31 1.36 -8.60
N ALA A 17 9.66 2.61 -8.27
CA ALA A 17 11.02 2.99 -7.95
C ALA A 17 11.56 2.25 -6.73
N LEU A 18 10.77 2.17 -5.65
CA LEU A 18 11.15 1.43 -4.44
C LEU A 18 11.30 -0.07 -4.69
N PHE A 19 10.45 -0.67 -5.54
CA PHE A 19 10.59 -2.07 -5.91
C PHE A 19 11.93 -2.36 -6.58
N PHE A 20 12.37 -1.53 -7.54
CA PHE A 20 13.66 -1.71 -8.19
C PHE A 20 14.84 -1.32 -7.29
N LEU A 21 14.68 -0.29 -6.45
CA LEU A 21 15.72 0.12 -5.52
C LEU A 21 16.01 -0.97 -4.49
N GLU A 22 14.98 -1.68 -4.02
CA GLU A 22 15.13 -2.81 -3.08
C GLU A 22 15.99 -3.95 -3.65
N GLN A 23 16.01 -4.13 -4.98
CA GLN A 23 16.87 -5.13 -5.64
C GLN A 23 18.36 -4.74 -5.62
N LEU A 24 18.66 -3.46 -5.42
CA LEU A 24 20.02 -2.93 -5.39
C LEU A 24 20.51 -2.73 -3.94
N VAL A 25 19.61 -2.28 -3.08
CA VAL A 25 19.88 -1.98 -1.68
C VAL A 25 18.75 -2.60 -0.84
N PRO A 26 19.02 -3.64 -0.04
CA PRO A 26 17.97 -4.29 0.74
C PRO A 26 17.61 -3.43 1.97
N PHE A 27 16.50 -2.70 1.88
CA PHE A 27 15.93 -1.91 2.98
C PHE A 27 14.54 -2.40 3.40
N GLY A 28 14.03 -3.48 2.80
CA GLY A 28 12.69 -3.99 3.02
C GLY A 28 12.41 -4.33 4.48
N SER A 29 13.40 -4.84 5.21
CA SER A 29 13.27 -5.12 6.65
C SER A 29 13.01 -3.87 7.49
N LEU A 30 13.46 -2.69 7.06
CA LEU A 30 13.23 -1.41 7.75
C LEU A 30 11.81 -0.89 7.53
N LEU A 31 11.23 -1.14 6.35
CA LEU A 31 9.96 -0.56 5.92
C LEU A 31 8.77 -1.53 5.97
N ALA A 32 9.00 -2.84 5.95
CA ALA A 32 7.95 -3.86 6.01
C ALA A 32 7.27 -3.88 7.39
N LEU A 33 5.99 -4.24 7.42
CA LEU A 33 5.22 -4.31 8.65
C LEU A 33 5.50 -5.61 9.39
N TRP A 34 6.37 -5.54 10.39
CA TRP A 34 6.68 -6.69 11.24
C TRP A 34 5.62 -6.90 12.33
N PRO A 35 5.41 -8.14 12.79
CA PRO A 35 4.56 -8.41 13.95
C PRO A 35 5.06 -7.69 15.20
N LEU A 36 4.13 -7.26 16.08
CA LEU A 36 4.50 -6.72 17.39
C LEU A 36 5.27 -7.78 18.21
N GLY A 37 6.30 -7.34 18.94
CA GLY A 37 7.14 -8.25 19.73
C GLY A 37 8.20 -9.03 18.93
N SER A 38 8.29 -8.84 17.61
CA SER A 38 9.33 -9.45 16.76
C SER A 38 10.76 -8.91 17.00
N GLY A 39 10.90 -7.78 17.70
CA GLY A 39 12.17 -7.05 17.81
C GLY A 39 12.55 -6.23 16.57
N LEU A 40 11.79 -6.34 15.47
CA LEU A 40 12.00 -5.63 14.21
C LEU A 40 10.90 -4.60 13.91
N PHE A 41 9.89 -4.51 14.78
CA PHE A 41 8.77 -3.59 14.62
C PHE A 41 9.17 -2.15 14.92
N TRP A 42 8.81 -1.25 14.00
CA TRP A 42 8.97 0.19 14.17
C TRP A 42 7.70 0.96 13.81
N PRO A 43 7.38 2.10 14.48
CA PRO A 43 6.10 2.79 14.30
C PRO A 43 5.80 3.24 12.87
N TRP A 44 6.80 3.60 12.06
CA TRP A 44 6.60 4.04 10.67
C TRP A 44 6.12 2.91 9.75
N GLN A 45 6.34 1.65 10.14
CA GLN A 45 5.98 0.48 9.33
C GLN A 45 4.48 0.36 9.07
N VAL A 46 3.63 1.00 9.89
CA VAL A 46 2.17 1.04 9.69
C VAL A 46 1.76 1.81 8.43
N VAL A 47 2.67 2.58 7.83
CA VAL A 47 2.47 3.27 6.55
C VAL A 47 3.46 2.79 5.50
N THR A 48 4.74 2.63 5.85
CA THR A 48 5.79 2.37 4.85
C THR A 48 5.65 1.02 4.15
N TYR A 49 5.03 0.03 4.79
CA TYR A 49 4.81 -1.29 4.20
C TYR A 49 3.99 -1.24 2.90
N ALA A 50 3.12 -0.23 2.77
CA ALA A 50 2.26 -0.06 1.60
C ALA A 50 3.04 0.23 0.31
N PHE A 51 4.31 0.65 0.42
CA PHE A 51 5.14 0.98 -0.74
C PHE A 51 6.03 -0.19 -1.20
N LEU A 52 6.21 -1.21 -0.37
CA LEU A 52 7.02 -2.39 -0.69
C LEU A 52 6.21 -3.45 -1.44
N HIS A 53 6.87 -4.21 -2.31
CA HIS A 53 6.24 -5.31 -3.05
C HIS A 53 7.17 -6.53 -3.12
N GLY A 54 6.67 -7.71 -2.76
CA GLY A 54 7.47 -8.94 -2.69
C GLY A 54 7.73 -9.64 -4.03
N SER A 55 7.03 -9.26 -5.11
CA SER A 55 7.22 -9.83 -6.44
C SER A 55 6.77 -8.86 -7.54
N LEU A 56 7.24 -9.08 -8.78
CA LEU A 56 6.84 -8.29 -9.93
C LEU A 56 5.34 -8.41 -10.23
N THR A 57 4.77 -9.61 -10.07
CA THR A 57 3.32 -9.83 -10.25
C THR A 57 2.52 -9.09 -9.19
N HIS A 58 2.97 -9.09 -7.94
CA HIS A 58 2.33 -8.35 -6.86
C HIS A 58 2.38 -6.83 -7.12
N LEU A 59 3.50 -6.29 -7.59
CA LEU A 59 3.60 -4.89 -8.02
C LEU A 59 2.62 -4.60 -9.18
N LEU A 60 2.66 -5.41 -10.24
CA LEU A 60 1.86 -5.20 -11.45
C LEU A 60 0.36 -5.07 -11.13
N PHE A 61 -0.19 -5.99 -10.35
CA PHE A 61 -1.62 -5.97 -10.02
C PHE A 61 -2.01 -4.81 -9.10
N ASN A 62 -1.13 -4.38 -8.19
CA ASN A 62 -1.40 -3.18 -7.39
C ASN A 62 -1.37 -1.92 -8.26
N MET A 63 -0.42 -1.81 -9.18
CA MET A 63 -0.33 -0.66 -10.09
C MET A 63 -1.51 -0.63 -11.07
N LEU A 64 -1.94 -1.80 -11.55
CA LEU A 64 -3.14 -1.94 -12.37
C LEU A 64 -4.39 -1.48 -11.59
N GLY A 65 -4.53 -1.91 -10.34
CA GLY A 65 -5.65 -1.50 -9.49
C GLY A 65 -5.65 0.00 -9.18
N LEU A 66 -4.49 0.58 -8.83
CA LEU A 66 -4.36 2.02 -8.63
C LEU A 66 -4.69 2.80 -9.91
N TRP A 67 -4.22 2.33 -11.06
CA TRP A 67 -4.51 2.96 -12.34
C TRP A 67 -6.00 2.90 -12.68
N MET A 68 -6.65 1.75 -12.55
CA MET A 68 -8.06 1.58 -12.92
C MET A 68 -9.01 2.27 -11.92
N PHE A 69 -8.89 1.96 -10.64
CA PHE A 69 -9.85 2.40 -9.62
C PHE A 69 -9.40 3.69 -8.93
N GLY A 70 -8.10 3.82 -8.66
CA GLY A 70 -7.54 5.00 -8.04
C GLY A 70 -7.65 6.25 -8.91
N SER A 71 -7.38 6.13 -10.22
CA SER A 71 -7.51 7.27 -11.14
C SER A 71 -8.94 7.81 -11.18
N GLU A 72 -9.95 6.95 -11.29
CA GLU A 72 -11.34 7.39 -11.35
C GLU A 72 -11.79 8.02 -10.03
N LEU A 73 -11.43 7.41 -8.89
CA LEU A 73 -11.72 8.00 -7.57
C LEU A 73 -11.04 9.36 -7.37
N GLU A 74 -9.78 9.52 -7.79
CA GLU A 74 -9.08 10.80 -7.70
C GLU A 74 -9.75 11.88 -8.55
N ARG A 75 -10.28 11.53 -9.73
CA ARG A 75 -11.04 12.46 -10.58
C ARG A 75 -12.35 12.90 -9.94
N VAL A 76 -13.11 11.96 -9.35
CA VAL A 76 -14.43 12.26 -8.78
C VAL A 76 -14.31 12.98 -7.45
N TRP A 77 -13.37 12.57 -6.58
CA TRP A 77 -13.26 13.09 -5.21
C TRP A 77 -12.24 14.20 -5.06
N GLY A 78 -11.34 14.36 -6.03
CA GLY A 78 -10.16 15.20 -5.92
C GLY A 78 -9.06 14.58 -5.06
N GLN A 79 -7.84 15.09 -5.27
CA GLN A 79 -6.60 14.55 -4.71
C GLN A 79 -6.63 14.36 -3.17
N ARG A 80 -7.11 15.36 -2.42
CA ARG A 80 -7.06 15.33 -0.95
C ARG A 80 -7.92 14.21 -0.36
N ARG A 81 -9.17 14.08 -0.82
CA ARG A 81 -10.10 13.06 -0.32
C ARG A 81 -9.65 11.66 -0.70
N TYR A 82 -9.20 11.49 -1.94
CA TYR A 82 -8.58 10.26 -2.42
C TYR A 82 -7.41 9.81 -1.52
N LEU A 83 -6.45 10.70 -1.25
CA LEU A 83 -5.28 10.37 -0.42
C LEU A 83 -5.64 10.05 1.04
N MET A 84 -6.57 10.81 1.64
CA MET A 84 -7.01 10.53 3.02
C MET A 84 -7.69 9.16 3.11
N PHE A 85 -8.50 8.82 2.12
CA PHE A 85 -9.20 7.54 2.09
C PHE A 85 -8.25 6.36 1.84
N LEU A 86 -7.29 6.52 0.92
CA LEU A 86 -6.23 5.55 0.71
C LEU A 86 -5.41 5.33 1.99
N LEU A 87 -5.00 6.41 2.67
CA LEU A 87 -4.26 6.34 3.93
C LEU A 87 -5.06 5.63 5.03
N ALA A 88 -6.36 5.93 5.15
CA ALA A 88 -7.24 5.25 6.09
C ALA A 88 -7.30 3.73 5.81
N GLY A 89 -7.39 3.33 4.54
CA GLY A 89 -7.34 1.93 4.13
C GLY A 89 -6.01 1.25 4.48
N VAL A 90 -4.89 1.92 4.24
CA VAL A 90 -3.55 1.43 4.60
C VAL A 90 -3.41 1.23 6.12
N LEU A 91 -3.88 2.18 6.92
CA LEU A 91 -3.84 2.10 8.38
C LEU A 91 -4.77 1.01 8.93
N ALA A 92 -5.97 0.88 8.36
CA ALA A 92 -6.92 -0.17 8.73
C ALA A 92 -6.35 -1.56 8.43
N ALA A 93 -5.73 -1.74 7.26
CA ALA A 93 -5.06 -2.98 6.89
C ALA A 93 -3.85 -3.27 7.79
N ALA A 94 -3.07 -2.26 8.17
CA ALA A 94 -1.98 -2.43 9.13
C ALA A 94 -2.50 -2.90 10.50
N ALA A 95 -3.55 -2.27 11.03
CA ALA A 95 -4.16 -2.66 12.30
C ALA A 95 -4.70 -4.09 12.25
N ALA A 96 -5.42 -4.45 11.18
CA ALA A 96 -5.94 -5.79 10.96
C ALA A 96 -4.81 -6.84 10.89
N GLN A 97 -3.73 -6.52 10.18
CA GLN A 97 -2.59 -7.42 10.04
C GLN A 97 -1.79 -7.58 11.33
N LEU A 98 -1.59 -6.51 12.10
CA LEU A 98 -0.96 -6.59 13.42
C LEU A 98 -1.81 -7.44 14.37
N LEU A 99 -3.13 -7.27 14.37
CA LEU A 99 -4.03 -8.13 15.15
C LEU A 99 -3.95 -9.58 14.70
N PHE A 100 -3.99 -9.85 13.39
CA PHE A 100 -3.90 -11.19 12.84
C PHE A 100 -2.60 -11.90 13.22
N THR A 101 -1.46 -11.21 13.08
CA THR A 101 -0.14 -11.77 13.44
C THR A 101 -0.01 -12.01 14.93
N GLN A 102 -0.60 -11.17 15.79
CA GLN A 102 -0.67 -11.43 17.24
C GLN A 102 -1.50 -12.67 17.58
N LEU A 103 -2.67 -12.83 16.95
CA LEU A 103 -3.56 -13.96 17.21
C LEU A 103 -3.00 -15.29 16.70
N THR A 104 -2.36 -15.27 15.54
CA THR A 104 -1.82 -16.47 14.87
C THR A 104 -0.37 -16.78 15.23
N ARG A 105 0.33 -15.85 15.89
CA ARG A 105 1.78 -15.88 16.12
C ARG A 105 2.59 -16.03 14.82
N SER A 106 2.04 -15.57 13.69
CA SER A 106 2.76 -15.58 12.42
C SER A 106 3.96 -14.63 12.49
N PRO A 107 5.19 -15.08 12.18
CA PRO A 107 6.38 -14.23 12.20
C PRO A 107 6.55 -13.43 10.90
N ALA A 108 5.69 -13.65 9.90
CA ALA A 108 5.88 -13.11 8.56
C ALA A 108 5.61 -11.59 8.51
N PRO A 109 6.54 -10.78 7.97
CA PRO A 109 6.29 -9.37 7.73
C PRO A 109 5.32 -9.18 6.56
N THR A 110 4.64 -8.04 6.53
CA THR A 110 3.67 -7.70 5.49
C THR A 110 4.15 -6.54 4.64
N VAL A 111 3.89 -6.63 3.33
CA VAL A 111 4.22 -5.62 2.32
C VAL A 111 3.11 -5.52 1.30
N GLY A 112 2.91 -4.36 0.70
CA GLY A 112 2.01 -4.15 -0.43
C GLY A 112 0.98 -3.06 -0.22
N ALA A 113 0.67 -2.33 -1.29
CA ALA A 113 -0.35 -1.28 -1.31
C ALA A 113 -1.80 -1.82 -1.22
N SER A 114 -1.98 -3.14 -1.22
CA SER A 114 -3.26 -3.82 -1.40
C SER A 114 -4.29 -3.46 -0.34
N GLY A 115 -3.88 -3.22 0.91
CA GLY A 115 -4.77 -2.74 1.97
C GLY A 115 -5.48 -1.42 1.62
N GLY A 116 -4.71 -0.46 1.07
CA GLY A 116 -5.28 0.78 0.54
C GLY A 116 -6.10 0.56 -0.73
N LEU A 117 -5.65 -0.33 -1.62
CA LEU A 117 -6.35 -0.65 -2.86
C LEU A 117 -7.73 -1.29 -2.61
N TYR A 118 -7.85 -2.20 -1.63
CA TYR A 118 -9.14 -2.79 -1.28
C TYR A 118 -10.12 -1.77 -0.71
N ALA A 119 -9.62 -0.77 0.04
CA ALA A 119 -10.45 0.37 0.43
C ALA A 119 -10.93 1.11 -0.82
N LEU A 120 -10.05 1.46 -1.76
CA LEU A 120 -10.43 2.12 -3.02
C LEU A 120 -11.44 1.29 -3.83
N LEU A 121 -11.28 -0.03 -3.89
CA LEU A 121 -12.24 -0.91 -4.56
C LEU A 121 -13.63 -0.85 -3.93
N LEU A 122 -13.70 -0.87 -2.59
CA LEU A 122 -14.95 -0.69 -1.86
C LEU A 122 -15.60 0.66 -2.18
N ALA A 123 -14.82 1.73 -2.14
CA ALA A 123 -15.29 3.08 -2.47
C ALA A 123 -15.79 3.17 -3.92
N TYR A 124 -15.05 2.59 -4.87
CA TYR A 124 -15.43 2.58 -6.27
C TYR A 124 -16.75 1.82 -6.51
N GLY A 125 -16.96 0.70 -5.82
CA GLY A 125 -18.22 -0.04 -5.88
C GLY A 125 -19.42 0.68 -5.25
N MET A 126 -19.20 1.77 -4.53
CA MET A 126 -20.26 2.61 -3.94
C MET A 126 -20.56 3.87 -4.78
N LEU A 127 -19.85 4.10 -5.88
CA LEU A 127 -20.11 5.18 -6.85
C LEU A 127 -21.18 4.77 -7.86
#